data_AF-A0A6P7WZ42-F1
#
_entry.id   AF-A0A6P7WZ42-F1
#
_cell.length_a   1.000
_cell.length_b   1.000
_cell.length_c   1.000
_cell.angle_alpha   90.00
_cell.angle_beta   90.00
_cell.angle_gamma   90.00
#
_symmetry.space_group_name_H-M   'P 1'
#
loop_
_entity.id
_entity.type
_entity.pdbx_description
1 polymer ?
#
loop_
_entity_poly.entity_id
_entity_poly.type
_entity_poly.pdbx_seq_one_letter_code
_entity_poly.pdbx_strand_id
1 'polypeptide(L)'
;MRVYAIVSRCQTTILAHEKGYYTDQSYFLEGDLILGGIIKISYPAWKTSLNFRNTNEIESCRKVDPFSYLRHLLTFFIAIEEINQNAEILPNITLGLHIIDSCSDAWFSLCGILSILSGKKELVPGYTCYPKSHVVGFIGRLPSLASHAVARLTGIYRYPQLNQYLKEVHFKDPDGREIFFDDKRHVATYYDIMQVFQFPNLTTAWIHVGRFKPSAPKDKQLFVNLTAIRWKTPFNQA
;
A
#
# COMPACT_ATOMS: atom_id res chain seq x y z
N MET A 1 28.03 6.23 -3.16
CA MET A 1 26.61 5.86 -3.28
C MET A 1 25.86 6.46 -2.10
N ARG A 2 24.97 7.43 -2.32
CA ARG A 2 24.14 8.01 -1.26
C ARG A 2 22.76 7.35 -1.38
N VAL A 3 22.41 6.51 -0.42
CA VAL A 3 21.05 5.97 -0.28
C VAL A 3 20.23 7.09 0.34
N TYR A 4 19.29 7.65 -0.41
CA TYR A 4 18.39 8.66 0.11
C TYR A 4 17.15 7.96 0.67
N ALA A 5 16.91 8.11 1.97
CA ALA A 5 15.61 7.81 2.55
C ALA A 5 14.74 9.06 2.37
N ILE A 6 13.67 8.95 1.58
CA ILE A 6 12.68 10.01 1.47
C ILE A 6 11.76 9.86 2.69
N VAL A 7 11.87 10.77 3.65
CA VAL A 7 10.89 10.93 4.71
C VAL A 7 9.83 11.88 4.18
N SER A 8 8.84 11.33 3.48
CA SER A 8 7.64 12.08 3.13
C SER A 8 6.70 12.12 4.33
N ARG A 9 5.90 13.19 4.45
CA ARG A 9 4.71 13.20 5.31
C ARG A 9 3.55 12.70 4.46
N CYS A 10 2.65 11.92 5.04
CA CYS A 10 1.33 11.75 4.45
C CYS A 10 0.62 13.12 4.50
N GLN A 11 0.75 13.90 3.44
CA GLN A 11 0.20 15.25 3.39
C GLN A 11 -1.33 15.19 3.32
N THR A 12 -1.98 15.93 4.21
CA THR A 12 -3.44 16.17 4.22
C THR A 12 -3.92 16.85 2.93
N THR A 13 -3.05 17.59 2.24
CA THR A 13 -3.31 18.27 0.95
C THR A 13 -3.43 17.33 -0.25
N ILE A 14 -3.28 16.01 -0.07
CA ILE A 14 -3.50 15.01 -1.13
C ILE A 14 -5.02 14.84 -1.44
N LEU A 15 -5.92 15.46 -0.65
CA LEU A 15 -7.37 15.21 -0.73
C LEU A 15 -8.24 16.44 -0.99
N ALA A 16 -7.68 17.59 -1.37
CA ALA A 16 -8.48 18.77 -1.72
C ALA A 16 -7.82 19.67 -2.77
N HIS A 17 -8.55 19.87 -3.89
CA HIS A 17 -8.47 20.99 -4.86
C HIS A 17 -7.19 21.08 -5.72
N GLU A 18 -7.21 21.08 -7.06
CA GLU A 18 -8.08 21.76 -8.03
C GLU A 18 -8.05 21.05 -9.40
N LYS A 19 -9.18 21.07 -10.12
CA LYS A 19 -9.36 20.67 -11.53
C LYS A 19 -9.18 19.17 -11.85
N GLY A 20 -10.24 18.39 -11.54
CA GLY A 20 -10.64 17.27 -12.40
C GLY A 20 -9.97 15.90 -12.20
N TYR A 21 -9.20 15.68 -11.13
CA TYR A 21 -8.62 14.36 -10.82
C TYR A 21 -9.03 13.90 -9.41
N TYR A 22 -9.48 12.65 -9.35
CA TYR A 22 -10.38 12.01 -8.39
C TYR A 22 -10.24 12.31 -6.88
N THR A 23 -11.43 12.30 -6.25
CA THR A 23 -11.74 12.50 -4.84
C THR A 23 -11.29 11.34 -3.94
N ASP A 24 -10.84 11.73 -2.74
CA ASP A 24 -11.01 11.05 -1.46
C ASP A 24 -12.12 9.97 -1.43
N GLN A 25 -11.78 8.72 -1.77
CA GLN A 25 -12.70 7.59 -1.61
C GLN A 25 -12.23 6.72 -0.46
N SER A 26 -12.39 7.27 0.74
CA SER A 26 -12.57 6.43 1.92
C SER A 26 -14.03 5.98 1.95
N TYR A 27 -14.27 4.68 2.10
CA TYR A 27 -15.62 4.16 2.36
C TYR A 27 -15.73 3.91 3.85
N PHE A 28 -16.72 4.52 4.50
CA PHE A 28 -16.89 4.42 5.93
C PHE A 28 -18.31 3.97 6.26
N LEU A 29 -18.41 2.94 7.10
CA LEU A 29 -19.63 2.52 7.77
C LEU A 29 -19.34 2.52 9.27
N GLU A 30 -20.20 3.18 10.03
CA GLU A 30 -20.10 3.21 11.48
C GLU A 30 -20.44 1.83 12.09
N GLY A 31 -19.86 1.56 13.26
CA GLY A 31 -20.14 0.38 14.08
C GLY A 31 -19.38 0.47 15.40
N ASP A 32 -19.69 -0.42 16.34
CA ASP A 32 -18.96 -0.55 17.61
C ASP A 32 -17.50 -1.00 17.37
N LEU A 33 -17.30 -1.84 16.36
CA LEU A 33 -16.00 -2.29 15.89
C LEU A 33 -15.80 -1.82 14.44
N ILE A 34 -14.58 -1.44 14.05
CA ILE A 34 -14.24 -1.03 12.68
C ILE A 34 -13.27 -2.03 12.08
N LEU A 35 -13.65 -2.63 10.96
CA LEU A 35 -12.74 -3.40 10.13
C LEU A 35 -12.08 -2.51 9.08
N GLY A 36 -10.76 -2.37 9.15
CA GLY A 36 -10.00 -1.59 8.18
C GLY A 36 -9.83 -2.34 6.86
N GLY A 37 -10.11 -1.70 5.73
CA GLY A 37 -9.89 -2.25 4.40
C GLY A 37 -8.82 -1.50 3.63
N ILE A 38 -7.86 -2.23 3.06
CA ILE A 38 -6.83 -1.63 2.20
C ILE A 38 -6.83 -2.38 0.88
N ILE A 39 -7.50 -1.78 -0.11
CA ILE A 39 -7.76 -2.43 -1.39
C ILE A 39 -7.22 -1.59 -2.53
N LYS A 40 -6.89 -2.23 -3.64
CA LYS A 40 -6.52 -1.53 -4.86
C LYS A 40 -7.80 -1.17 -5.62
N ILE A 41 -8.13 0.12 -5.67
CA ILE A 41 -9.20 0.66 -6.52
C ILE A 41 -8.56 1.38 -7.72
N SER A 42 -7.48 2.13 -7.48
CA SER A 42 -6.77 2.88 -8.52
C SER A 42 -5.37 2.35 -8.77
N TYR A 43 -4.76 2.85 -9.84
CA TYR A 43 -3.34 2.66 -10.16
C TYR A 43 -2.57 3.94 -9.87
N PRO A 44 -1.28 3.83 -9.54
CA PRO A 44 -0.51 5.01 -9.24
C PRO A 44 -0.20 5.76 -10.54
N ALA A 45 -0.44 7.06 -10.53
CA ALA A 45 -0.19 7.99 -11.61
C ALA A 45 1.04 8.82 -11.24
N TRP A 46 2.18 8.41 -11.78
CA TRP A 46 3.46 9.06 -11.48
C TRP A 46 3.59 10.27 -12.40
N LYS A 47 3.92 11.44 -11.83
CA LYS A 47 4.42 12.57 -12.61
C LYS A 47 5.91 12.36 -12.84
N THR A 48 6.34 12.68 -14.05
CA THR A 48 7.62 12.29 -14.65
C THR A 48 8.86 12.85 -13.97
N SER A 49 8.80 13.70 -12.94
CA SER A 49 9.99 14.41 -12.44
C SER A 49 10.06 14.71 -10.94
N LEU A 50 10.06 13.72 -10.05
CA LEU A 50 10.32 13.95 -8.60
C LEU A 50 11.52 14.87 -8.39
N ASN A 51 11.25 16.14 -8.07
CA ASN A 51 12.26 17.16 -7.90
C ASN A 51 12.44 17.39 -6.39
N PHE A 52 13.54 16.90 -5.81
CA PHE A 52 13.81 16.97 -4.36
C PHE A 52 13.91 18.39 -3.78
N ARG A 53 13.82 19.42 -4.64
CA ARG A 53 13.72 20.84 -4.24
C ARG A 53 12.28 21.30 -4.03
N ASN A 54 11.29 20.59 -4.57
CA ASN A 54 9.89 21.00 -4.55
C ASN A 54 9.04 19.83 -4.04
N THR A 55 8.71 19.84 -2.74
CA THR A 55 7.90 18.81 -2.06
C THR A 55 6.41 18.83 -2.45
N ASN A 56 6.06 19.57 -3.49
CA ASN A 56 4.68 19.78 -3.95
C ASN A 56 4.31 18.89 -5.14
N GLU A 57 5.18 17.96 -5.54
CA GLU A 57 4.85 16.98 -6.58
C GLU A 57 3.96 15.88 -5.99
N ILE A 58 2.66 16.04 -6.25
CA ILE A 58 1.60 15.15 -5.78
C ILE A 58 1.68 13.83 -6.55
N GLU A 59 2.08 12.76 -5.87
CA GLU A 59 1.75 11.41 -6.30
C GLU A 59 0.22 11.29 -6.34
N SER A 60 -0.32 10.86 -7.46
CA SER A 60 -1.77 10.79 -7.70
C SER A 60 -2.19 9.38 -8.04
N CYS A 61 -3.47 9.10 -7.91
CA CYS A 61 -4.08 7.83 -8.26
C CYS A 61 -5.02 8.01 -9.45
N ARG A 62 -4.86 7.17 -10.47
CA ARG A 62 -5.72 7.15 -11.65
C ARG A 62 -6.55 5.87 -11.64
N LYS A 63 -7.87 6.02 -11.80
CA LYS A 63 -8.77 4.90 -12.05
C LYS A 63 -8.57 4.42 -13.48
N VAL A 64 -8.22 3.15 -13.66
CA VAL A 64 -7.93 2.57 -14.97
C VAL A 64 -9.01 1.57 -15.39
N ASP A 65 -9.77 1.03 -14.46
CA ASP A 65 -10.84 0.06 -14.74
C ASP A 65 -11.98 0.18 -13.70
N PRO A 66 -13.23 0.48 -14.10
CA PRO A 66 -14.36 0.62 -13.18
C PRO A 66 -14.77 -0.67 -12.48
N PHE A 67 -14.43 -1.84 -13.02
CA PHE A 67 -15.09 -3.10 -12.63
C PHE A 67 -14.23 -4.05 -11.79
N SER A 68 -12.90 -4.10 -11.97
CA SER A 68 -12.09 -5.10 -11.27
C SER A 68 -12.04 -4.95 -9.74
N TYR A 69 -12.26 -3.74 -9.21
CA TYR A 69 -12.26 -3.52 -7.75
C TYR A 69 -13.64 -3.72 -7.09
N LEU A 70 -14.73 -3.65 -7.86
CA LEU A 70 -16.09 -3.74 -7.33
C LEU A 70 -16.33 -5.05 -6.60
N ARG A 71 -15.81 -6.17 -7.11
CA ARG A 71 -15.95 -7.47 -6.45
C ARG A 71 -15.39 -7.44 -5.03
N HIS A 72 -14.22 -6.83 -4.84
CA HIS A 72 -13.61 -6.74 -3.52
C HIS A 72 -14.40 -5.81 -2.60
N LEU A 73 -14.78 -4.62 -3.09
CA LEU A 73 -15.57 -3.66 -2.32
C LEU A 73 -16.91 -4.27 -1.87
N LEU A 74 -17.64 -4.91 -2.78
CA LEU A 74 -18.90 -5.58 -2.49
C LEU A 74 -18.72 -6.73 -1.49
N THR A 75 -17.62 -7.48 -1.57
CA THR A 75 -17.32 -8.55 -0.60
C THR A 75 -17.24 -7.99 0.82
N PHE A 76 -16.64 -6.82 1.03
CA PHE A 76 -16.62 -6.18 2.35
C PHE A 76 -18.04 -5.82 2.81
N PHE A 77 -18.81 -5.11 1.98
CA PHE A 77 -20.16 -4.69 2.38
C PHE A 77 -21.08 -5.86 2.71
N ILE A 78 -21.12 -6.88 1.85
CA ILE A 78 -21.97 -8.06 2.04
C ILE A 78 -21.53 -8.83 3.28
N ALA A 79 -20.22 -9.06 3.48
CA ALA A 79 -19.74 -9.79 4.66
C ALA A 79 -20.07 -9.05 5.97
N ILE A 80 -19.96 -7.72 5.97
CA ILE A 80 -20.33 -6.91 7.13
C ILE A 80 -21.83 -7.02 7.42
N GLU A 81 -22.67 -6.95 6.38
CA GLU A 81 -24.11 -7.11 6.51
C GLU A 81 -24.48 -8.49 7.07
N GLU A 82 -23.93 -9.57 6.51
CA GLU A 82 -24.16 -10.94 6.97
C GLU A 82 -23.72 -11.16 8.43
N ILE A 83 -22.56 -10.60 8.82
CA ILE A 83 -22.08 -10.68 10.22
C ILE A 83 -23.02 -9.94 11.16
N ASN A 84 -23.45 -8.73 10.81
CA ASN A 84 -24.33 -7.91 11.66
C ASN A 84 -25.74 -8.50 11.79
N GLN A 85 -26.20 -9.29 10.81
CA GLN A 85 -27.48 -9.99 10.86
C GLN A 85 -27.41 -11.31 11.64
N ASN A 86 -26.20 -11.80 11.97
CA ASN A 86 -26.01 -13.06 12.67
C ASN A 86 -25.68 -12.85 14.15
N ALA A 87 -26.68 -13.07 15.01
CA ALA A 87 -26.55 -12.94 16.46
C ALA A 87 -25.57 -13.95 17.10
N GLU A 88 -25.16 -15.01 16.40
CA GLU A 88 -24.18 -15.98 16.92
C GLU A 88 -22.73 -15.50 16.80
N ILE A 89 -22.44 -14.57 15.87
CA ILE A 89 -21.07 -14.13 15.58
C ILE A 89 -20.70 -12.91 16.45
N LEU A 90 -21.53 -11.87 16.43
CA LEU A 90 -21.35 -10.63 17.20
C LEU A 90 -22.67 -10.21 17.86
N PRO A 91 -23.11 -10.90 18.93
CA PRO A 91 -24.35 -10.54 19.61
C PRO A 91 -24.27 -9.13 20.19
N ASN A 92 -25.25 -8.28 19.85
CA ASN A 92 -25.36 -6.89 20.31
C ASN A 92 -24.15 -5.99 19.99
N ILE A 93 -23.34 -6.37 19.00
CA ILE A 93 -22.18 -5.58 18.55
C ILE A 93 -22.30 -5.38 17.05
N THR A 94 -22.23 -4.13 16.62
CA THR A 94 -22.23 -3.78 15.19
C THR A 94 -20.80 -3.68 14.66
N LEU A 95 -20.54 -4.36 13.55
CA LEU A 95 -19.29 -4.27 12.81
C LEU A 95 -19.46 -3.23 11.69
N GLY A 96 -18.65 -2.18 11.73
CA GLY A 96 -18.47 -1.19 10.69
C GLY A 96 -17.22 -1.46 9.85
N LEU A 97 -16.96 -0.57 8.90
CA LEU A 97 -15.83 -0.68 7.98
C LEU A 97 -15.22 0.68 7.68
N HIS A 98 -13.91 0.71 7.45
CA HIS A 98 -13.21 1.88 6.90
C HIS A 98 -12.23 1.43 5.82
N ILE A 99 -12.58 1.62 4.55
CA ILE A 99 -11.80 1.17 3.39
C ILE A 99 -11.08 2.36 2.76
N ILE A 100 -9.80 2.20 2.45
CA ILE A 100 -9.00 3.17 1.72
C ILE A 100 -8.40 2.53 0.45
N ASP A 101 -8.32 3.34 -0.61
CA ASP A 101 -7.60 2.99 -1.83
C ASP A 101 -6.08 2.99 -1.61
N SER A 102 -5.48 1.80 -1.70
CA SER A 102 -4.04 1.58 -1.65
C SER A 102 -3.29 2.10 -2.86
N CYS A 103 -3.98 2.38 -3.97
CA CYS A 103 -3.34 2.73 -5.24
C CYS A 103 -2.33 1.69 -5.74
N SER A 104 -2.39 0.44 -5.22
CA SER A 104 -1.37 -0.60 -5.42
C SER A 104 0.05 -0.20 -4.98
N ASP A 105 0.17 0.79 -4.10
CA ASP A 105 1.44 1.43 -3.76
C ASP A 105 1.69 1.38 -2.24
N ALA A 106 2.97 1.21 -1.86
CA ALA A 106 3.35 1.04 -0.46
C ALA A 106 3.17 2.32 0.37
N TRP A 107 3.44 3.49 -0.23
CA TRP A 107 3.29 4.79 0.41
C TRP A 107 1.82 5.08 0.71
N PHE A 108 0.95 4.96 -0.28
CA PHE A 108 -0.50 5.12 -0.11
C PHE A 108 -1.09 4.12 0.89
N SER A 109 -0.63 2.87 0.88
CA SER A 109 -1.09 1.85 1.83
C SER A 109 -0.74 2.20 3.28
N LEU A 110 0.48 2.69 3.54
CA LEU A 110 0.91 3.11 4.87
C LEU A 110 0.12 4.32 5.36
N CYS A 111 -0.04 5.33 4.52
CA CYS A 111 -0.83 6.53 4.84
C CYS A 111 -2.30 6.18 5.08
N GLY A 112 -2.86 5.24 4.31
CA GLY A 112 -4.22 4.73 4.50
C GLY A 112 -4.40 4.09 5.88
N ILE A 113 -3.47 3.24 6.32
CA ILE A 113 -3.57 2.64 7.66
C ILE A 113 -3.54 3.69 8.75
N LEU A 114 -2.61 4.62 8.67
CA LEU A 114 -2.51 5.69 9.66
C LEU A 114 -3.80 6.53 9.67
N SER A 115 -4.43 6.75 8.51
CA SER A 115 -5.72 7.44 8.39
C SER A 115 -6.84 6.66 9.06
N ILE A 116 -6.92 5.34 8.82
CA ILE A 116 -7.88 4.46 9.47
C ILE A 116 -7.67 4.48 10.98
N LEU A 117 -6.44 4.27 11.47
CA LEU A 117 -6.15 4.27 12.92
C LEU A 117 -6.49 5.63 13.58
N SER A 118 -6.23 6.72 12.87
CA SER A 118 -6.53 8.07 13.35
C SER A 118 -8.03 8.38 13.34
N GLY A 119 -8.82 7.67 12.52
CA GLY A 119 -10.26 7.91 12.33
C GLY A 119 -10.59 9.21 11.59
N LYS A 120 -9.60 9.86 10.97
CA LYS A 120 -9.75 11.10 10.19
C LYS A 120 -8.53 11.33 9.29
N LYS A 121 -8.69 12.22 8.30
CA LYS A 121 -7.65 12.55 7.30
C LYS A 121 -6.37 13.12 7.90
N GLU A 122 -6.49 13.87 9.00
CA GLU A 122 -5.33 14.40 9.71
C GLU A 122 -4.73 13.31 10.58
N LEU A 123 -3.55 12.86 10.15
CA LEU A 123 -2.87 11.74 10.78
C LEU A 123 -2.22 12.18 12.08
N VAL A 124 -2.72 11.65 13.20
CA VAL A 124 -2.13 11.86 14.51
C VAL A 124 -1.80 10.49 15.09
N PRO A 125 -0.56 9.99 14.91
CA PRO A 125 -0.17 8.69 15.44
C PRO A 125 -0.45 8.59 16.95
N GLY A 126 -1.11 7.50 17.36
CA GLY A 126 -1.46 7.26 18.76
C GLY A 126 -2.73 7.98 19.25
N TYR A 127 -3.42 8.73 18.39
CA TYR A 127 -4.73 9.33 18.68
C TYR A 127 -5.78 8.74 17.75
N THR A 128 -7.00 8.52 18.26
CA THR A 128 -8.12 8.03 17.44
C THR A 128 -9.33 8.96 17.54
N CYS A 129 -9.99 9.19 16.41
CA CYS A 129 -11.26 9.90 16.29
C CYS A 129 -12.46 8.99 16.15
N TYR A 130 -12.32 7.75 16.61
CA TYR A 130 -13.45 6.90 16.90
C TYR A 130 -13.81 7.03 18.38
N PRO A 131 -14.76 7.91 18.76
CA PRO A 131 -15.09 8.13 20.16
C PRO A 131 -15.75 6.91 20.81
N LYS A 132 -16.43 6.09 20.00
CA LYS A 132 -17.16 4.89 20.47
C LYS A 132 -16.73 3.61 19.75
N SER A 133 -16.09 3.73 18.59
CA SER A 133 -15.70 2.58 17.77
C SER A 133 -14.25 2.18 18.00
N HIS A 134 -13.93 0.91 17.80
CA HIS A 134 -12.55 0.43 17.89
C HIS A 134 -12.13 -0.26 16.61
N VAL A 135 -11.01 0.15 16.01
CA VAL A 135 -10.42 -0.60 14.91
C VAL A 135 -9.96 -1.96 15.44
N VAL A 136 -10.39 -3.04 14.81
CA VAL A 136 -10.09 -4.41 15.28
C VAL A 136 -9.05 -5.13 14.44
N GLY A 137 -8.79 -4.63 13.23
CA GLY A 137 -7.81 -5.24 12.34
C GLY A 137 -7.96 -4.74 10.91
N PHE A 138 -7.11 -5.28 10.03
CA PHE A 138 -7.05 -4.88 8.63
C PHE A 138 -7.23 -6.09 7.70
N ILE A 139 -8.02 -5.92 6.65
CA ILE A 139 -8.08 -6.85 5.52
C ILE A 139 -7.55 -6.13 4.28
N GLY A 140 -6.64 -6.77 3.55
CA GLY A 140 -6.06 -6.15 2.36
C GLY A 140 -5.81 -7.07 1.18
N ARG A 141 -5.89 -6.48 -0.01
CA ARG A 141 -5.37 -7.04 -1.28
C ARG A 141 -4.19 -6.19 -1.72
N LEU A 142 -3.03 -6.46 -1.14
CA LEU A 142 -1.84 -5.64 -1.35
C LEU A 142 -0.77 -6.43 -2.12
N PRO A 143 -0.03 -5.79 -3.05
CA PRO A 143 1.22 -6.36 -3.55
C PRO A 143 2.18 -6.71 -2.41
N SER A 144 3.12 -7.64 -2.64
CA SER A 144 4.00 -8.16 -1.59
C SER A 144 4.78 -7.06 -0.85
N LEU A 145 5.26 -6.02 -1.57
CA LEU A 145 5.98 -4.90 -0.97
C LEU A 145 5.11 -4.07 -0.03
N ALA A 146 3.93 -3.63 -0.50
CA ALA A 146 2.97 -2.87 0.29
C ALA A 146 2.50 -3.68 1.50
N SER A 147 2.23 -4.98 1.30
CA SER A 147 1.85 -5.91 2.37
C SER A 147 2.90 -5.98 3.48
N HIS A 148 4.19 -6.07 3.12
CA HIS A 148 5.27 -6.13 4.11
C HIS A 148 5.42 -4.82 4.88
N ALA A 149 5.35 -3.68 4.18
CA ALA A 149 5.43 -2.37 4.82
C ALA A 149 4.27 -2.18 5.82
N VAL A 150 3.05 -2.50 5.38
CA VAL A 150 1.86 -2.48 6.21
C VAL A 150 1.98 -3.43 7.42
N ALA A 151 2.42 -4.67 7.22
CA ALA A 151 2.55 -5.66 8.29
C ALA A 151 3.53 -5.21 9.39
N ARG A 152 4.61 -4.51 9.02
CA ARG A 152 5.52 -3.91 10.01
C ARG A 152 4.81 -2.83 10.83
N LEU A 153 4.06 -1.96 10.18
CA LEU A 153 3.32 -0.88 10.84
C LEU A 153 2.25 -1.45 11.78
N THR A 154 1.38 -2.32 11.28
CA THR A 154 0.30 -2.93 12.08
C THR A 154 0.87 -3.80 13.19
N GLY A 155 2.02 -4.45 12.98
CA GLY A 155 2.75 -5.19 14.00
C GLY A 155 3.21 -4.32 15.17
N ILE A 156 3.70 -3.10 14.90
CA ILE A 156 4.09 -2.14 15.95
C ILE A 156 2.87 -1.75 16.81
N TYR A 157 1.73 -1.48 16.14
CA TYR A 157 0.48 -1.12 16.81
C TYR A 157 -0.35 -2.33 17.29
N ARG A 158 0.16 -3.56 17.08
CA ARG A 158 -0.48 -4.83 17.45
C ARG A 158 -1.87 -5.06 16.86
N TYR A 159 -2.11 -4.58 15.64
CA TYR A 159 -3.34 -4.89 14.90
C TYR A 159 -3.14 -6.12 14.00
N PRO A 160 -4.06 -7.10 14.03
CA PRO A 160 -4.01 -8.22 13.12
C PRO A 160 -4.27 -7.74 11.69
N GLN A 161 -3.55 -8.35 10.74
CA GLN A 161 -3.76 -8.13 9.31
C GLN A 161 -4.04 -9.46 8.64
N LEU A 162 -5.19 -9.59 7.99
CA LEU A 162 -5.50 -10.68 7.09
C LEU A 162 -5.24 -10.24 5.65
N ASN A 163 -4.23 -10.84 5.03
CA ASN A 163 -3.96 -10.60 3.62
C ASN A 163 -4.47 -11.79 2.80
N GLN A 164 -5.37 -11.53 1.86
CA GLN A 164 -5.97 -12.59 1.04
C GLN A 164 -4.93 -13.36 0.20
N TYR A 165 -3.77 -12.76 -0.09
CA TYR A 165 -2.68 -13.40 -0.81
C TYR A 165 -1.72 -14.20 0.10
N LEU A 166 -1.77 -13.98 1.41
CA LEU A 166 -0.83 -14.60 2.36
C LEU A 166 -1.52 -15.71 3.17
N LYS A 167 -2.27 -16.58 2.49
CA LYS A 167 -2.92 -17.74 3.15
C LYS A 167 -1.94 -18.90 3.31
N GLU A 168 -1.06 -19.09 2.33
CA GLU A 168 0.15 -19.92 2.39
C GLU A 168 1.17 -19.27 1.49
N VAL A 169 2.18 -18.60 2.06
CA VAL A 169 3.26 -18.05 1.24
C VAL A 169 4.21 -19.20 0.98
N HIS A 170 3.86 -20.02 0.00
CA HIS A 170 4.77 -20.92 -0.67
C HIS A 170 4.28 -21.08 -2.11
N PHE A 171 4.74 -20.20 -2.98
CA PHE A 171 4.34 -20.20 -4.39
C PHE A 171 5.53 -19.90 -5.29
N LYS A 172 5.43 -20.31 -6.56
CA LYS A 172 6.39 -19.97 -7.59
C LYS A 172 5.95 -18.71 -8.32
N ASP A 173 6.84 -17.74 -8.48
CA ASP A 173 6.61 -16.58 -9.33
C ASP A 173 6.59 -16.99 -10.83
N PRO A 174 6.20 -16.10 -11.76
CA PRO A 174 6.18 -16.40 -13.20
C PRO A 174 7.54 -16.82 -13.78
N ASP A 175 8.64 -16.54 -13.07
CA ASP A 175 10.00 -16.92 -13.43
C ASP A 175 10.43 -18.25 -12.73
N GLY A 176 9.50 -18.93 -12.06
CA GLY A 176 9.68 -20.25 -11.45
C GLY A 176 10.28 -20.25 -10.04
N ARG A 177 10.37 -19.09 -9.37
CA ARG A 177 11.13 -18.91 -8.13
C ARG A 177 10.22 -19.03 -6.91
N GLU A 178 10.66 -19.79 -5.90
CA GLU A 178 9.86 -20.06 -4.69
C GLU A 178 9.90 -18.91 -3.68
N ILE A 179 8.72 -18.47 -3.26
CA ILE A 179 8.52 -17.40 -2.26
C ILE A 179 7.89 -18.02 -1.02
N PHE A 180 8.62 -18.02 0.10
CA PHE A 180 8.15 -18.57 1.38
C PHE A 180 8.63 -17.82 2.63
N PHE A 181 7.96 -18.08 3.76
CA PHE A 181 8.38 -17.63 5.10
C PHE A 181 9.30 -18.68 5.76
N ASP A 182 10.41 -18.23 6.35
CA ASP A 182 11.27 -19.08 7.18
C ASP A 182 10.66 -19.36 8.56
N ASP A 183 11.29 -20.24 9.35
CA ASP A 183 10.84 -20.62 10.69
C ASP A 183 10.72 -19.44 11.66
N LYS A 184 11.35 -18.30 11.34
CA LYS A 184 11.28 -17.05 12.11
C LYS A 184 10.25 -16.08 11.56
N ARG A 185 9.39 -16.54 10.64
CA ARG A 185 8.37 -15.76 9.91
C ARG A 185 8.96 -14.60 9.11
N HIS A 186 10.25 -14.62 8.78
CA HIS A 186 10.82 -13.70 7.81
C HIS A 186 10.57 -14.25 6.42
N VAL A 187 10.26 -13.38 5.47
CA VAL A 187 10.21 -13.83 4.08
C VAL A 187 11.65 -14.05 3.61
N ALA A 188 11.94 -15.23 3.08
CA ALA A 188 13.24 -15.53 2.47
C ALA A 188 13.36 -14.88 1.08
N THR A 189 12.95 -13.62 0.92
CA THR A 189 12.98 -12.95 -0.39
C THR A 189 14.36 -12.41 -0.75
N TYR A 190 14.51 -12.14 -2.02
CA TYR A 190 15.33 -11.06 -2.54
C TYR A 190 14.37 -9.98 -3.09
N TYR A 191 14.76 -8.73 -3.01
CA TYR A 191 14.04 -7.60 -3.58
C TYR A 191 14.75 -7.22 -4.87
N ASP A 192 14.06 -7.25 -5.99
CA ASP A 192 14.59 -6.67 -7.22
C ASP A 192 14.58 -5.14 -7.11
N ILE A 193 15.71 -4.54 -7.46
CA ILE A 193 15.87 -3.09 -7.53
C ILE A 193 15.59 -2.73 -8.98
N MET A 194 14.40 -2.16 -9.21
CA MET A 194 13.97 -1.71 -10.52
C MET A 194 14.10 -0.19 -10.59
N GLN A 195 14.72 0.29 -11.66
CA GLN A 195 14.61 1.68 -12.06
C GLN A 195 13.41 1.81 -13.00
N VAL A 196 12.44 2.63 -12.61
CA VAL A 196 11.29 2.93 -13.46
C VAL A 196 11.60 4.16 -14.30
N PHE A 197 11.42 4.04 -15.61
CA PHE A 197 11.59 5.12 -16.57
C PHE A 197 10.28 5.33 -17.32
N GLN A 198 9.73 6.53 -17.24
CA GLN A 198 8.50 6.88 -17.92
C GLN A 198 8.82 7.81 -19.09
N PHE A 199 8.44 7.39 -20.29
CA PHE A 199 8.65 8.14 -21.53
C PHE A 199 7.60 9.25 -21.68
N PRO A 200 7.88 10.31 -22.46
CA PRO A 200 6.91 11.39 -22.72
C PRO A 200 5.58 10.91 -23.31
N ASN A 201 5.59 9.78 -24.03
CA ASN A 201 4.39 9.13 -24.54
C ASN A 201 3.61 8.30 -23.48
N LEU A 202 3.90 8.50 -22.19
CA LEU A 202 3.33 7.79 -21.04
C LEU A 202 3.66 6.30 -20.96
N THR A 203 4.50 5.76 -21.84
CA THR A 203 4.96 4.38 -21.76
C THR A 203 5.94 4.24 -20.59
N THR A 204 5.81 3.17 -19.81
CA THR A 204 6.68 2.92 -18.65
C THR A 204 7.59 1.73 -18.95
N ALA A 205 8.90 1.93 -18.82
CA ALA A 205 9.90 0.88 -18.83
C ALA A 205 10.36 0.58 -17.40
N TRP A 206 10.44 -0.71 -17.09
CA TRP A 206 10.97 -1.23 -15.85
C TRP A 206 12.34 -1.82 -16.15
N ILE A 207 13.40 -1.17 -15.68
CA ILE A 207 14.78 -1.62 -15.91
C ILE A 207 15.28 -2.26 -14.62
N HIS A 208 15.69 -3.52 -14.69
CA HIS A 208 16.35 -4.19 -13.56
C HIS A 208 17.74 -3.61 -13.38
N VAL A 209 18.01 -3.02 -12.21
CA VAL A 209 19.30 -2.37 -11.90
C VAL A 209 19.99 -3.00 -10.70
N GLY A 210 19.39 -4.00 -10.06
CA GLY A 210 20.01 -4.65 -8.91
C GLY A 210 19.09 -5.57 -8.15
N ARG A 211 19.60 -6.08 -7.03
CA ARG A 211 18.85 -6.93 -6.11
C ARG A 211 19.36 -6.76 -4.67
N PHE A 212 18.47 -6.92 -3.71
CA PHE A 212 18.78 -6.94 -2.29
C PHE A 212 18.29 -8.24 -1.66
N LYS A 213 19.19 -9.06 -1.09
CA LYS A 213 18.85 -10.32 -0.41
C LYS A 213 19.20 -10.21 1.08
N PRO A 214 18.22 -9.98 1.97
CA PRO A 214 18.47 -9.86 3.42
C PRO A 214 19.14 -11.09 4.03
N SER A 215 18.84 -12.28 3.52
CA SER A 215 19.39 -13.55 4.02
C SER A 215 20.82 -13.85 3.56
N ALA A 216 21.41 -13.02 2.70
CA ALA A 216 22.81 -13.19 2.29
C ALA A 216 23.79 -12.63 3.36
N PRO A 217 25.06 -13.08 3.35
CA PRO A 217 26.13 -12.44 4.12
C PRO A 217 26.20 -10.93 3.85
N LYS A 218 26.55 -10.12 4.85
CA LYS A 218 26.48 -8.64 4.79
C LYS A 218 27.11 -8.04 3.52
N ASP A 219 28.21 -8.61 3.05
CA ASP A 219 28.94 -8.21 1.84
C ASP A 219 28.24 -8.57 0.51
N LYS A 220 27.24 -9.46 0.55
CA LYS A 220 26.49 -9.98 -0.61
C LYS A 220 25.00 -9.68 -0.54
N GLN A 221 24.57 -8.89 0.44
CA GLN A 221 23.17 -8.51 0.59
C GLN A 221 22.72 -7.60 -0.55
N LEU A 222 23.57 -6.72 -1.06
CA LEU A 222 23.20 -5.75 -2.10
C LEU A 222 24.05 -5.97 -3.36
N PHE A 223 23.39 -6.12 -4.50
CA PHE A 223 24.01 -6.04 -5.82
C PHE A 223 23.34 -4.94 -6.62
N VAL A 224 24.12 -4.04 -7.19
CA VAL A 224 23.62 -2.95 -8.04
C VAL A 224 24.46 -2.91 -9.31
N ASN A 225 23.81 -3.08 -10.46
CA ASN A 225 24.42 -2.94 -11.77
C ASN A 225 24.40 -1.47 -12.18
N LEU A 226 25.51 -0.78 -11.93
CA LEU A 226 25.64 0.66 -12.21
C LEU A 226 25.53 1.00 -13.70
N THR A 227 25.89 0.08 -14.61
CA THR A 227 25.80 0.34 -16.06
C THR A 227 24.38 0.18 -16.60
N ALA A 228 23.52 -0.55 -15.88
CA ALA A 228 22.10 -0.65 -16.21
C ALA A 228 21.30 0.59 -15.78
N ILE A 229 21.83 1.41 -14.86
CA ILE A 229 21.18 2.63 -14.39
C ILE A 229 21.23 3.69 -15.48
N ARG A 230 20.06 4.11 -15.96
CA ARG A 230 19.91 5.24 -16.87
C ARG A 230 19.73 6.52 -16.07
N TRP A 231 20.75 7.37 -16.07
CA TRP A 231 20.68 8.68 -15.46
C TRP A 231 19.89 9.64 -16.36
N LYS A 232 19.05 10.49 -15.75
CA LYS A 232 18.46 11.61 -16.48
C LYS A 232 19.58 12.61 -16.83
N THR A 233 19.86 12.76 -18.11
CA THR A 233 20.79 13.75 -18.66
C THR A 233 20.02 14.82 -19.44
N PRO A 234 20.60 16.01 -19.66
CA PRO A 234 20.00 17.05 -20.51
C PRO A 234 19.61 16.55 -21.91
N PHE A 235 20.35 15.59 -22.46
CA PHE A 235 20.10 14.98 -23.78
C PHE A 235 18.95 13.97 -23.80
N ASN A 236 18.44 13.56 -22.63
CA ASN A 236 17.32 12.64 -22.45
C ASN A 236 16.17 13.29 -21.64
N GLN A 237 16.08 14.63 -21.65
CA GLN A 237 14.97 15.37 -21.09
C GLN A 237 13.77 15.28 -22.04
N ALA A 238 12.61 14.91 -21.49
CA ALA A 238 11.31 15.27 -22.05
C ALA A 238 10.97 16.69 -21.61
#